data_AF-A0A2T2RWC3-F1
#
_entry.id   AF-A0A2T2RWC3-F1
#
_cell.length_a   1.000
_cell.length_b   1.000
_cell.length_c   1.000
_cell.angle_alpha   90.00
_cell.angle_beta   90.00
_cell.angle_gamma   90.00
#
_symmetry.space_group_name_H-M   'P 1'
#
loop_
_entity.id
_entity.type
_entity.pdbx_description
1 polymer ?
#
loop_
_entity_poly.entity_id
_entity_poly.type
_entity_poly.pdbx_seq_one_letter_code
_entity_poly.pdbx_strand_id
1 'polypeptide(L)'
;MQFFPQVSGHLQLATHAEQQRLESWCQELIAEALDERKKGDAKSLIERFLYQQRLYTWQDRVPVSIVHVARFTPNGVGISGVYTPPPYRSKGYASACVAALSQSLLNLGYKSCFLITDLSNPTSNQIYQKIGYQPVGDACDYWFED
;
A
#
# COMPACT_ATOMS: atom_id res chain seq x y z
N MET A 1 -3.65 -9.77 -20.99
CA MET A 1 -4.71 -8.79 -20.64
C MET A 1 -4.45 -8.33 -19.22
N GLN A 2 -4.32 -7.03 -18.97
CA GLN A 2 -4.23 -6.47 -17.61
C GLN A 2 -5.61 -6.57 -16.95
N PHE A 3 -5.67 -7.08 -15.72
CA PHE A 3 -6.92 -7.21 -14.98
C PHE A 3 -7.07 -5.98 -14.08
N PHE A 4 -8.06 -5.14 -14.38
CA PHE A 4 -8.54 -4.12 -13.47
C PHE A 4 -9.71 -4.71 -12.69
N PRO A 5 -9.58 -4.94 -11.37
CA PRO A 5 -10.68 -5.46 -10.58
C PRO A 5 -11.86 -4.49 -10.68
N GLN A 6 -12.97 -4.95 -11.25
CA GLN A 6 -14.26 -4.27 -11.18
C GLN A 6 -14.85 -4.54 -9.79
N VAL A 7 -14.32 -3.84 -8.79
CA VAL A 7 -14.81 -3.89 -7.40
C VAL A 7 -15.46 -2.55 -7.07
N SER A 8 -16.51 -2.58 -6.24
CA SER A 8 -17.19 -1.36 -5.81
C SER A 8 -16.24 -0.43 -5.07
N GLY A 9 -16.42 0.88 -5.25
CA GLY A 9 -15.69 1.92 -4.57
C GLY A 9 -14.71 2.69 -5.45
N HIS A 10 -13.92 3.54 -4.81
CA HIS A 10 -12.96 4.42 -5.47
C HIS A 10 -11.78 4.75 -4.57
N LEU A 11 -10.67 5.18 -5.17
CA LEU A 11 -9.53 5.69 -4.43
C LEU A 11 -9.82 7.11 -3.92
N GLN A 12 -9.54 7.37 -2.65
CA GLN A 12 -9.65 8.69 -2.05
C GLN A 12 -8.39 9.02 -1.25
N LEU A 13 -7.99 10.30 -1.25
CA LEU A 13 -6.96 10.79 -0.33
C LEU A 13 -7.49 10.71 1.10
N ALA A 14 -6.72 10.09 2.00
CA ALA A 14 -7.07 9.96 3.39
C ALA A 14 -7.01 11.32 4.09
N THR A 15 -7.89 11.52 5.08
CA THR A 15 -7.97 12.78 5.82
C THR A 15 -7.76 12.58 7.32
N HIS A 16 -7.48 13.66 8.05
CA HIS A 16 -7.38 13.62 9.52
C HIS A 16 -8.67 13.13 10.21
N ALA A 17 -9.84 13.24 9.55
CA ALA A 17 -11.09 12.69 10.08
C ALA A 17 -11.07 11.15 10.22
N GLU A 18 -10.18 10.47 9.50
CA GLU A 18 -10.03 9.01 9.53
C GLU A 18 -8.83 8.56 10.38
N GLN A 19 -8.08 9.49 10.98
CA GLN A 19 -6.76 9.23 11.59
C GLN A 19 -6.78 8.05 12.57
N GLN A 20 -7.71 8.02 13.52
CA GLN A 20 -7.78 6.94 14.52
C GLN A 20 -7.94 5.54 13.88
N ARG A 21 -8.74 5.43 12.81
CA ARG A 21 -8.90 4.16 12.08
C ARG A 21 -7.61 3.77 11.36
N LEU A 22 -6.97 4.74 10.72
CA LEU A 22 -5.75 4.53 9.95
C LEU A 22 -4.59 4.12 10.86
N GLU A 23 -4.50 4.68 12.06
CA GLU A 23 -3.55 4.28 13.10
C GLU A 23 -3.77 2.82 13.52
N SER A 24 -5.02 2.44 13.84
CA SER A 24 -5.37 1.04 14.16
C SER A 24 -4.97 0.08 13.05
N TRP A 25 -5.28 0.43 11.79
CA TRP A 25 -4.93 -0.42 10.65
C TRP A 25 -3.43 -0.50 10.40
N CYS A 26 -2.69 0.57 10.65
CA CYS A 26 -1.24 0.54 10.58
C CYS A 26 -0.65 -0.34 11.69
N GLN A 27 -1.22 -0.32 12.90
CA GLN A 27 -0.81 -1.23 13.99
C GLN A 27 -1.08 -2.69 13.62
N GLU A 28 -2.27 -2.99 13.07
CA GLU A 28 -2.61 -4.33 12.60
C GLU A 28 -1.67 -4.80 11.48
N LEU A 29 -1.37 -3.93 10.50
CA LEU A 29 -0.40 -4.23 9.43
C LEU A 29 1.00 -4.55 9.99
N ILE A 30 1.47 -3.75 10.96
CA ILE A 30 2.78 -3.98 11.59
C ILE A 30 2.76 -5.28 12.38
N ALA A 31 1.67 -5.59 13.09
CA ALA A 31 1.54 -6.82 13.87
C ALA A 31 1.47 -8.08 12.98
N GLU A 32 0.93 -7.98 11.76
CA GLU A 32 0.92 -9.08 10.78
C GLU A 32 2.27 -9.27 10.07
N ALA A 33 3.17 -8.28 10.12
CA ALA A 33 4.50 -8.44 9.57
C ALA A 33 5.35 -9.34 10.47
N LEU A 34 5.90 -10.42 9.90
CA LEU A 34 6.69 -11.43 10.62
C LEU A 34 8.04 -10.91 11.19
N ASP A 35 8.38 -9.64 11.00
CA ASP A 35 9.66 -9.06 11.40
C ASP A 35 9.51 -8.09 12.58
N GLU A 36 9.80 -8.58 13.79
CA GLU A 36 9.72 -7.78 15.02
C GLU A 36 10.64 -6.56 15.05
N ARG A 37 11.65 -6.50 14.17
CA ARG A 37 12.56 -5.35 14.05
C ARG A 37 11.93 -4.18 13.30
N LYS A 38 10.82 -4.41 12.59
CA LYS A 38 10.04 -3.40 11.86
C LYS A 38 8.95 -2.75 12.72
N LYS A 39 9.12 -2.71 14.05
CA LYS A 39 8.25 -1.96 14.97
C LYS A 39 8.42 -0.46 14.71
N GLY A 40 7.55 0.10 13.89
CA GLY A 40 7.39 1.54 13.74
C GLY A 40 6.31 2.08 14.68
N ASP A 41 6.42 3.34 15.08
CA ASP A 41 5.30 4.04 15.71
C ASP A 41 4.22 4.31 14.65
N ALA A 42 3.16 3.50 14.67
CA ALA A 42 2.02 3.60 13.78
C ALA A 42 1.40 5.01 13.76
N LYS A 43 1.35 5.67 14.92
CA LYS A 43 0.78 7.03 15.03
C LYS A 43 1.62 8.02 14.25
N SER A 44 2.91 8.11 14.58
CA SER A 44 3.86 8.99 13.87
C SER A 44 3.90 8.71 12.36
N LEU A 45 3.79 7.44 11.94
CA LEU A 45 3.74 7.07 10.53
C LEU A 45 2.49 7.62 9.83
N ILE A 46 1.32 7.42 10.41
CA ILE A 46 0.05 7.89 9.85
C ILE A 46 -0.03 9.41 9.84
N GLU A 47 0.34 10.08 10.94
CA GLU A 47 0.40 11.55 11.01
C GLU A 47 1.30 12.12 9.91
N ARG A 48 2.49 11.52 9.70
CA ARG A 48 3.40 11.92 8.64
C ARG A 48 2.78 11.78 7.24
N PHE A 49 2.15 10.66 6.94
CA PHE A 49 1.58 10.44 5.60
C PHE A 49 0.30 11.24 5.34
N LEU A 50 -0.50 11.54 6.37
CA LEU A 50 -1.62 12.47 6.29
C LEU A 50 -1.13 13.89 5.99
N TYR A 51 -0.14 14.38 6.76
CA TYR A 51 0.46 15.70 6.54
C TYR A 51 1.05 15.85 5.13
N GLN A 52 1.73 14.80 4.64
CA GLN A 52 2.32 14.79 3.30
C GLN A 52 1.31 14.54 2.17
N GLN A 53 0.03 14.28 2.47
CA GLN A 53 -1.00 13.90 1.50
C GLN A 53 -0.59 12.69 0.64
N ARG A 54 -0.06 11.65 1.29
CA ARG A 54 0.48 10.44 0.64
C ARG A 54 -0.23 9.16 1.01
N LEU A 55 -1.20 9.22 1.91
CA LEU A 55 -2.01 8.08 2.34
C LEU A 55 -3.36 8.11 1.64
N TYR A 56 -3.77 6.97 1.09
CA TYR A 56 -5.01 6.81 0.35
C TYR A 56 -5.82 5.65 0.93
N THR A 57 -7.13 5.77 0.82
CA THR A 57 -8.11 4.77 1.20
C THR A 57 -8.87 4.31 -0.03
N TRP A 58 -9.23 3.02 -0.09
CA TRP A 58 -10.29 2.55 -0.99
C TRP A 58 -11.63 2.68 -0.28
N GLN A 59 -12.49 3.52 -0.82
CA GLN A 59 -13.80 3.88 -0.28
C GLN A 59 -14.90 3.14 -1.04
N ASP A 60 -15.49 2.13 -0.40
CA ASP A 60 -16.73 1.51 -0.86
C ASP A 60 -17.91 2.15 -0.10
N ARG A 61 -18.76 1.38 0.59
CA ARG A 61 -19.71 1.93 1.57
C ARG A 61 -19.03 2.55 2.80
N VAL A 62 -17.83 2.06 3.09
CA VAL A 62 -16.93 2.51 4.15
C VAL A 62 -15.49 2.40 3.60
N PRO A 63 -14.48 3.00 4.26
CA PRO A 63 -13.09 2.69 3.95
C PRO A 63 -12.87 1.19 4.19
N VAL A 64 -12.25 0.51 3.23
CA VAL A 64 -12.01 -0.95 3.30
C VAL A 64 -10.56 -1.37 3.05
N SER A 65 -9.71 -0.47 2.56
CA SER A 65 -8.29 -0.73 2.34
C SER A 65 -7.50 0.57 2.41
N ILE A 66 -6.22 0.50 2.76
CA ILE A 66 -5.26 1.60 2.67
C ILE A 66 -4.07 1.25 1.78
N VAL A 67 -3.41 2.29 1.28
CA VAL A 67 -2.12 2.27 0.59
C VAL A 67 -1.47 3.65 0.69
N HIS A 68 -0.13 3.74 0.70
CA HIS A 68 0.55 5.03 0.66
C HIS A 68 1.71 5.08 -0.32
N VAL A 69 2.06 6.32 -0.70
CA VAL A 69 3.30 6.62 -1.41
C VAL A 69 4.44 6.76 -0.39
N ALA A 70 5.36 5.82 -0.41
CA ALA A 70 6.47 5.75 0.55
C ALA A 70 7.67 6.63 0.13
N ARG A 71 7.95 6.71 -1.17
CA ARG A 71 9.16 7.36 -1.69
C ARG A 71 8.98 7.83 -3.12
N PHE A 72 9.75 8.86 -3.47
CA PHE A 72 9.89 9.36 -4.83
C PHE A 72 11.34 9.16 -5.26
N THR A 73 11.54 8.74 -6.50
CA THR A 73 12.85 8.67 -7.14
C THR A 73 12.81 9.50 -8.43
N PRO A 74 13.96 9.79 -9.07
CA PRO A 74 13.97 10.52 -10.34
C PRO A 74 13.13 9.87 -11.45
N ASN A 75 12.91 8.55 -11.38
CA ASN A 75 12.24 7.79 -12.44
C ASN A 75 11.00 6.99 -11.97
N GLY A 76 10.60 7.07 -10.70
CA GLY A 76 9.45 6.30 -10.23
C GLY A 76 8.99 6.60 -8.82
N VAL A 77 7.88 5.98 -8.45
CA VAL A 77 7.21 6.16 -7.16
C VAL A 77 7.09 4.83 -6.43
N GLY A 78 7.54 4.79 -5.18
CA GLY A 78 7.45 3.61 -4.34
C GLY A 78 6.11 3.57 -3.61
N ILE A 79 5.34 2.51 -3.84
CA ILE A 79 4.07 2.23 -3.15
C ILE A 79 4.33 1.24 -2.01
N SER A 80 3.70 1.47 -0.85
CA SER A 80 3.83 0.62 0.33
C SER A 80 2.59 0.72 1.24
N GLY A 81 2.62 0.00 2.36
CA GLY A 81 1.61 0.03 3.41
C GLY A 81 0.22 -0.36 2.93
N VAL A 82 0.16 -1.37 2.06
CA VAL A 82 -1.11 -1.92 1.59
C VAL A 82 -1.69 -2.77 2.71
N TYR A 83 -2.88 -2.41 3.17
CA TYR A 83 -3.60 -3.19 4.17
C TYR A 83 -5.09 -3.23 3.90
N THR A 84 -5.66 -4.42 4.01
CA THR A 84 -7.10 -4.67 3.97
C THR A 84 -7.46 -5.45 5.24
N PRO A 85 -8.30 -4.90 6.14
CA PRO A 85 -8.71 -5.59 7.36
C PRO A 85 -9.38 -6.95 7.05
N PRO A 86 -9.28 -7.96 7.94
CA PRO A 86 -9.76 -9.31 7.68
C PRO A 86 -11.20 -9.42 7.11
N PRO A 87 -12.22 -8.67 7.61
CA PRO A 87 -13.59 -8.74 7.07
C PRO A 87 -13.74 -8.28 5.61
N TYR A 88 -12.75 -7.57 5.08
CA TYR A 88 -12.74 -7.02 3.72
C TYR A 88 -11.78 -7.75 2.77
N ARG A 89 -11.04 -8.76 3.25
CA ARG A 89 -10.11 -9.55 2.42
C ARG A 89 -10.83 -10.41 1.38
N SER A 90 -10.07 -10.88 0.39
CA SER A 90 -10.55 -11.74 -0.71
C SER A 90 -11.66 -11.15 -1.59
N LYS A 91 -11.86 -9.82 -1.53
CA LYS A 91 -12.82 -9.07 -2.35
C LYS A 91 -12.17 -8.22 -3.44
N GLY A 92 -10.84 -8.27 -3.57
CA GLY A 92 -10.08 -7.52 -4.59
C GLY A 92 -9.75 -6.06 -4.23
N TYR A 93 -10.11 -5.58 -3.04
CA TYR A 93 -9.89 -4.18 -2.65
C TYR A 93 -8.42 -3.75 -2.61
N ALA A 94 -7.51 -4.59 -2.08
CA ALA A 94 -6.08 -4.29 -2.10
C ALA A 94 -5.56 -4.07 -3.53
N SER A 95 -5.94 -4.96 -4.45
CA SER A 95 -5.58 -4.88 -5.87
C SER A 95 -6.12 -3.60 -6.52
N ALA A 96 -7.39 -3.26 -6.27
CA ALA A 96 -8.01 -2.05 -6.82
C ALA A 96 -7.38 -0.77 -6.27
N CYS A 97 -7.10 -0.74 -4.97
CA CYS A 97 -6.46 0.38 -4.28
C CYS A 97 -5.07 0.67 -4.87
N VAL A 98 -4.23 -0.36 -5.01
CA VAL A 98 -2.88 -0.23 -5.58
C VAL A 98 -2.95 0.12 -7.06
N ALA A 99 -3.80 -0.54 -7.85
CA ALA A 99 -3.94 -0.27 -9.28
C ALA A 99 -4.38 1.17 -9.55
N ALA A 100 -5.38 1.67 -8.81
CA ALA A 100 -5.87 3.04 -8.96
C ALA A 100 -4.85 4.09 -8.55
N LEU A 101 -4.11 3.87 -7.44
CA LEU A 101 -3.04 4.80 -7.04
C LEU A 101 -1.90 4.78 -8.07
N SER A 102 -1.52 3.61 -8.56
CA SER A 102 -0.49 3.50 -9.58
C SER A 102 -0.89 4.24 -10.85
N GLN A 103 -2.13 4.06 -11.31
CA GLN A 103 -2.65 4.73 -12.49
C GLN A 103 -2.71 6.25 -12.30
N SER A 104 -3.13 6.74 -11.13
CA SER A 104 -3.17 8.19 -10.87
C SER A 104 -1.77 8.80 -10.88
N LEU A 105 -0.76 8.13 -10.32
CA LEU A 105 0.63 8.55 -10.37
C LEU A 105 1.18 8.54 -11.80
N LEU A 106 0.92 7.49 -12.58
CA LEU A 106 1.31 7.43 -13.98
C LEU A 106 0.67 8.58 -14.80
N ASN A 107 -0.61 8.88 -14.54
CA ASN A 107 -1.31 10.00 -15.18
C ASN A 107 -0.73 11.37 -14.80
N LEU A 108 -0.10 11.49 -13.62
CA LEU A 108 0.64 12.68 -13.20
C LEU A 108 2.04 12.81 -13.85
N GLY A 109 2.43 11.84 -14.69
CA GLY A 109 3.68 11.88 -15.47
C GLY A 109 4.86 11.13 -14.85
N TYR A 110 4.65 10.41 -13.74
CA TYR A 110 5.67 9.49 -13.24
C TYR A 110 5.88 8.34 -14.22
N LYS A 111 7.14 7.94 -14.46
CA LYS A 111 7.46 6.91 -15.46
C LYS A 111 7.16 5.49 -14.99
N SER A 112 7.18 5.25 -13.67
CA SER A 112 6.98 3.92 -13.10
C SER A 112 6.47 3.99 -11.66
N CYS A 113 5.76 2.94 -11.25
CA CYS A 113 5.45 2.66 -9.84
C CYS A 113 6.11 1.33 -9.46
N PHE A 114 6.64 1.24 -8.24
CA PHE A 114 7.32 0.04 -7.76
C PHE A 114 6.98 -0.24 -6.31
N LEU A 115 7.15 -1.48 -5.88
CA LEU A 115 6.93 -1.92 -4.51
C LEU A 115 7.95 -2.99 -4.15
N ILE A 116 8.14 -3.19 -2.86
CA ILE A 116 8.91 -4.31 -2.32
C ILE A 116 7.92 -5.15 -1.53
N THR A 117 7.95 -6.45 -1.74
CA THR A 117 7.08 -7.39 -1.06
C THR A 117 7.87 -8.64 -0.70
N ASP A 118 7.42 -9.35 0.32
CA ASP A 118 8.05 -10.57 0.79
C ASP A 118 7.93 -11.66 -0.28
N LEU A 119 9.07 -12.20 -0.72
CA LEU A 119 9.13 -13.30 -1.68
C LEU A 119 8.37 -14.55 -1.18
N SER A 120 8.32 -14.75 0.14
CA SER A 120 7.59 -15.85 0.77
C SER A 120 6.07 -15.66 0.83
N ASN A 121 5.54 -14.50 0.42
CA ASN A 121 4.12 -14.21 0.38
C ASN A 121 3.56 -14.35 -1.06
N PRO A 122 3.21 -15.58 -1.51
CA PRO A 122 2.77 -15.83 -2.89
C PRO A 122 1.46 -15.10 -3.23
N THR A 123 0.60 -14.85 -2.24
CA THR A 123 -0.67 -14.15 -2.43
C THR A 123 -0.45 -12.72 -2.88
N SER A 124 0.41 -11.97 -2.18
CA SER A 124 0.76 -10.59 -2.55
C SER A 124 1.44 -10.53 -3.91
N ASN A 125 2.39 -11.44 -4.17
CA ASN A 125 3.09 -11.54 -5.45
C ASN A 125 2.14 -11.74 -6.64
N GLN A 126 1.17 -12.64 -6.50
CA GLN A 126 0.16 -12.86 -7.54
C GLN A 126 -0.77 -11.65 -7.72
N ILE A 127 -1.13 -10.95 -6.63
CA ILE A 127 -1.95 -9.73 -6.71
C ILE A 127 -1.26 -8.67 -7.55
N TYR A 128 0.01 -8.38 -7.29
CA TYR A 128 0.74 -7.33 -8.00
C TYR A 128 0.95 -7.66 -9.49
N GLN A 129 1.28 -8.91 -9.80
CA GLN A 129 1.42 -9.35 -11.20
C GLN A 129 0.11 -9.23 -11.99
N LYS A 130 -1.03 -9.59 -11.37
CA LYS A 130 -2.36 -9.47 -12.01
C LYS A 130 -2.71 -8.03 -12.39
N ILE A 131 -2.26 -7.05 -11.63
CA ILE A 131 -2.49 -5.62 -11.89
C ILE A 131 -1.36 -4.95 -12.69
N GLY A 132 -0.45 -5.73 -13.28
CA GLY A 132 0.52 -5.25 -14.27
C GLY A 132 1.92 -4.96 -13.73
N TYR A 133 2.20 -5.21 -12.45
CA TYR A 133 3.58 -5.18 -11.96
C TYR A 133 4.38 -6.36 -12.50
N GLN A 134 5.68 -6.16 -12.68
CA GLN A 134 6.60 -7.21 -13.09
C GLN A 134 7.70 -7.37 -12.05
N PRO A 135 8.15 -8.60 -11.75
CA PRO A 135 9.34 -8.80 -10.93
C PRO A 135 10.55 -8.24 -11.68
N VAL A 136 11.30 -7.34 -11.03
CA VAL A 136 12.48 -6.67 -11.63
C VAL A 136 13.80 -7.02 -10.93
N GLY A 137 13.73 -7.60 -9.73
CA GLY A 137 14.88 -8.01 -8.95
C GLY A 137 14.50 -8.29 -7.49
N ASP A 138 15.45 -8.85 -6.76
CA ASP A 138 15.31 -9.14 -5.34
C ASP A 138 15.89 -8.00 -4.49
N ALA A 139 15.33 -7.79 -3.30
CA ALA A 139 15.82 -6.83 -2.33
C ALA A 139 16.18 -7.55 -1.03
N CYS A 140 17.31 -7.18 -0.43
CA CYS A 140 17.75 -7.68 0.87
C CYS A 140 17.77 -6.54 1.87
N ASP A 141 17.14 -6.75 3.03
CA ASP A 141 17.25 -5.85 4.17
C ASP A 141 18.49 -6.24 5.00
N TYR A 142 19.36 -5.27 5.29
CA TYR A 142 20.52 -5.44 6.17
C TYR A 142 20.32 -4.62 7.44
N TRP A 143 20.67 -5.20 8.57
CA TRP A 143 20.69 -4.53 9.87
C TRP A 143 22.13 -4.51 10.35
N PHE A 144 22.56 -3.35 10.85
CA PHE A 144 23.88 -3.19 11.45
C PHE A 144 23.67 -3.09 12.96
N GLU A 145 24.43 -3.90 13.70
CA GLU A 145 24.54 -3.84 15.15
C GLU A 145 25.90 -3.22 15.49
N ASP A 146 25.97 -2.50 16.60
CA ASP A 146 27.22 -1.88 17.11
C ASP A 146 28.21 -2.93 17.64
#